data_AF-A0AA41MF41-F1
#
_entry.id   AF-A0AA41MF41-F1
#
_cell.length_a   1.000
_cell.length_b   1.000
_cell.length_c   1.000
_cell.angle_alpha   90.00
_cell.angle_beta   90.00
_cell.angle_gamma   90.00
#
_symmetry.space_group_name_H-M   'P 1'
#
loop_
_entity.id
_entity.type
_entity.pdbx_description
1 polymer ?
#
loop_
_entity_poly.entity_id
_entity_poly.type
_entity_poly.pdbx_seq_one_letter_code
_entity_poly.pdbx_strand_id
1 'polypeptide(L)'
;MAAATCIPTCRYYDTGLSGNSIQLVLCWQSSVCWLLSDDQQVNLWQWVMEGKTDYYARKRLVIQDKNKYNTPKYRMIVRVTNRDIICQIAYARIEGDMIVCAAYAHELPKYGVKVGLTNYAAAYCTGLLLARRLLNRFGMDKIYEGQVEVTGDEYNVESIDGQPGAFTCYLDAGLARTTTGNKVFGALKGAVDGGLSIPHSTKRFPGYDSESKEFNAEVHRKHIMGQNVADYMRYLMEEDEDAYKKQFSQYIKNNVTPDMMEEMYKKAHSAIRENPVYEKKPKREVKKKRWNRPKMSLAQKKDRVAQKKATLSRTQTTTAAFPRMGIHVYIASPSGSTAIKKKQQDVFGFLEANKIGFEEKDIAANEENLKWMRENVPENSQPATGYPLPPQIFNESQYRGDSDAFFEAQENNAVYAFLGLTAPPGSKEAEAQAKQQA
;
A
#
# COMPACT_ATOMS: atom_id res chain seq x y z
N MET A 1 -5.90 9.86 -21.80
CA MET A 1 -5.42 8.51 -21.39
C MET A 1 -6.36 7.98 -20.34
N ALA A 2 -7.24 7.06 -20.74
CA ALA A 2 -8.24 6.44 -19.88
C ALA A 2 -7.58 5.36 -19.00
N ALA A 3 -7.78 5.44 -17.69
CA ALA A 3 -7.51 4.33 -16.79
C ALA A 3 -8.78 3.50 -16.69
N ALA A 4 -8.79 2.34 -17.37
CA ALA A 4 -9.87 1.37 -17.28
C ALA A 4 -9.84 0.71 -15.89
N THR A 5 -10.80 1.05 -15.04
CA THR A 5 -11.07 0.34 -13.80
C THR A 5 -11.88 -0.92 -14.12
N CYS A 6 -11.22 -2.08 -14.11
CA CYS A 6 -11.88 -3.38 -14.14
C CYS A 6 -12.69 -3.55 -12.85
N ILE A 7 -14.02 -3.46 -12.97
CA ILE A 7 -14.97 -3.86 -11.94
C ILE A 7 -14.95 -5.40 -11.87
N PRO A 8 -14.59 -6.04 -10.75
CA PRO A 8 -14.81 -7.46 -10.59
C PRO A 8 -16.30 -7.70 -10.46
N THR A 9 -16.85 -8.51 -11.37
CA THR A 9 -18.24 -8.95 -11.35
C THR A 9 -18.57 -9.68 -10.04
N CYS A 10 -19.59 -9.20 -9.33
CA CYS A 10 -20.15 -9.86 -8.15
C CYS A 10 -20.70 -11.24 -8.56
N ARG A 11 -20.21 -12.31 -7.92
CA ARG A 11 -20.89 -13.61 -7.94
C ARG A 11 -21.87 -13.67 -6.77
N TYR A 12 -23.15 -13.86 -7.08
CA TYR A 12 -24.16 -14.27 -6.13
C TYR A 12 -23.84 -15.67 -5.61
N TYR A 13 -23.89 -15.85 -4.29
CA TYR A 13 -23.98 -17.17 -3.66
C TYR A 13 -25.41 -17.32 -3.14
N ASP A 14 -26.17 -18.17 -3.81
CA ASP A 14 -27.51 -18.56 -3.41
C ASP A 14 -27.39 -19.57 -2.27
N THR A 15 -27.47 -19.09 -1.03
CA THR A 15 -27.58 -19.98 0.14
C THR A 15 -29.03 -20.43 0.19
N GLY A 16 -29.32 -21.63 -0.33
CA GLY A 16 -30.66 -22.23 -0.41
C GLY A 16 -31.38 -22.45 0.92
N LEU A 17 -31.65 -21.36 1.64
CA LEU A 17 -32.55 -21.26 2.77
C LEU A 17 -33.61 -20.22 2.39
N SER A 18 -34.85 -20.69 2.42
CA SER A 18 -36.06 -19.94 2.10
C SER A 18 -36.08 -18.52 2.68
N GLY A 19 -36.27 -17.55 1.80
CA GLY A 19 -36.86 -16.25 2.12
C GLY A 19 -35.99 -15.31 2.95
N ASN A 20 -34.99 -14.67 2.31
CA ASN A 20 -34.71 -13.24 2.44
C ASN A 20 -33.50 -12.90 1.56
N SER A 21 -33.75 -12.14 0.49
CA SER A 21 -32.73 -11.60 -0.42
C SER A 21 -31.86 -10.57 0.33
N ILE A 22 -30.63 -10.94 0.70
CA ILE A 22 -29.66 -10.05 1.34
C ILE A 22 -28.96 -9.23 0.25
N GLN A 23 -29.20 -7.91 0.21
CA GLN A 23 -28.42 -6.98 -0.60
C GLN A 23 -27.05 -6.73 0.04
N LEU A 24 -25.98 -7.23 -0.60
CA LEU A 24 -24.60 -6.93 -0.26
C LEU A 24 -24.23 -5.50 -0.72
N VAL A 25 -24.12 -4.56 0.21
CA VAL A 25 -23.55 -3.23 -0.03
C VAL A 25 -22.17 -3.17 0.61
N LEU A 26 -21.12 -3.12 -0.21
CA LEU A 26 -19.73 -2.94 0.25
C LEU A 26 -19.45 -1.43 0.43
N CYS A 27 -19.44 -0.95 1.67
CA CYS A 27 -18.97 0.40 2.01
C CYS A 27 -17.51 0.33 2.49
N TRP A 28 -16.61 0.98 1.75
CA TRP A 28 -15.17 1.05 2.07
C TRP A 28 -14.88 2.33 2.86
N GLN A 29 -15.07 2.27 4.18
CA GLN A 29 -14.47 3.24 5.09
C GLN A 29 -13.89 2.49 6.30
N SER A 30 -12.56 2.48 6.39
CA SER A 30 -11.75 1.92 7.48
C SER A 30 -11.68 0.38 7.53
N SER A 31 -10.60 -0.19 6.99
CA SER A 31 -9.90 -1.47 7.31
C SER A 31 -10.65 -2.68 7.93
N VAL A 32 -11.97 -2.79 7.85
CA VAL A 32 -12.78 -3.86 8.44
C VAL A 32 -13.85 -4.26 7.43
N CYS A 33 -13.89 -5.54 7.08
CA CYS A 33 -14.91 -6.12 6.20
C CYS A 33 -16.00 -6.72 7.09
N TRP A 34 -17.22 -6.18 7.02
CA TRP A 34 -18.36 -6.55 7.86
C TRP A 34 -19.26 -7.58 7.16
N LEU A 35 -19.70 -8.60 7.90
CA LEU A 35 -20.87 -9.40 7.55
C LEU A 35 -22.06 -8.84 8.35
N LEU A 36 -23.04 -8.29 7.65
CA LEU A 36 -24.29 -7.80 8.23
C LEU A 36 -25.28 -8.97 8.32
N SER A 37 -25.46 -9.50 9.52
CA SER A 37 -26.65 -10.24 9.90
C SER A 37 -27.06 -9.71 11.27
N ASP A 38 -28.23 -9.06 11.33
CA ASP A 38 -28.95 -8.62 12.53
C ASP A 38 -28.10 -7.96 13.64
N ASP A 39 -27.86 -6.65 13.53
CA ASP A 39 -27.46 -5.69 14.58
C ASP A 39 -26.32 -6.04 15.57
N GLN A 40 -25.61 -7.15 15.39
CA GLN A 40 -24.43 -7.52 16.18
C GLN A 40 -23.21 -7.72 15.28
N GLN A 41 -22.19 -6.88 15.50
CA GLN A 41 -20.90 -7.02 14.85
C GLN A 41 -20.14 -8.22 15.41
N VAL A 42 -19.96 -9.25 14.58
CA VAL A 42 -19.11 -10.41 14.89
C VAL A 42 -17.79 -10.28 14.13
N ASN A 43 -16.67 -10.30 14.86
CA ASN A 43 -15.35 -10.28 14.24
C ASN A 43 -15.06 -11.64 13.58
N LEU A 44 -14.66 -11.60 12.31
CA LEU A 44 -14.11 -12.76 11.63
C LEU A 44 -12.72 -13.11 12.20
N TRP A 45 -12.33 -14.38 12.05
CA TRP A 45 -10.99 -14.85 12.41
C TRP A 45 -9.91 -14.00 11.72
N GLN A 46 -8.85 -13.64 12.45
CA GLN A 46 -7.79 -12.76 11.95
C GLN A 46 -7.22 -13.18 10.59
N TRP A 47 -6.96 -14.48 10.39
CA TRP A 47 -6.42 -15.00 9.13
C TRP A 47 -7.40 -14.94 7.94
N VAL A 48 -8.71 -14.91 8.22
CA VAL A 48 -9.73 -14.65 7.18
C VAL A 48 -9.75 -13.17 6.84
N MET A 49 -9.69 -12.29 7.85
CA MET A 49 -9.61 -10.85 7.62
C MET A 49 -8.35 -10.45 6.85
N GLU A 50 -7.22 -11.12 7.10
CA GLU A 50 -5.99 -10.95 6.33
C GLU A 50 -6.02 -11.63 4.95
N GLY A 51 -7.06 -12.40 4.62
CA GLY A 51 -7.21 -13.08 3.32
C GLY A 51 -6.18 -14.17 3.06
N LYS A 52 -5.68 -14.83 4.11
CA LYS A 52 -4.56 -15.80 4.01
C LYS A 52 -5.00 -17.26 4.09
N THR A 53 -6.18 -17.54 4.63
CA THR A 53 -6.62 -18.91 4.89
C THR A 53 -8.11 -19.07 4.72
N ASP A 54 -8.50 -20.13 4.00
CA ASP A 54 -9.84 -20.66 4.03
C ASP A 54 -9.97 -21.72 5.13
N TYR A 55 -10.75 -21.42 6.17
CA TYR A 55 -10.99 -22.34 7.29
C TYR A 55 -11.85 -23.54 6.89
N TYR A 56 -12.66 -23.44 5.83
CA TYR A 56 -13.48 -24.54 5.34
C TYR A 56 -12.61 -25.65 4.74
N ALA A 57 -11.64 -25.29 3.90
CA ALA A 57 -10.63 -26.21 3.39
C ALA A 57 -9.73 -26.73 4.53
N ARG A 58 -9.24 -25.83 5.40
CA ARG A 58 -8.36 -26.20 6.52
C ARG A 58 -8.99 -27.23 7.46
N LYS A 59 -10.27 -27.08 7.80
CA LYS A 59 -11.02 -28.01 8.66
C LYS A 59 -10.91 -29.45 8.14
N ARG A 60 -11.06 -29.66 6.82
CA ARG A 60 -11.00 -31.00 6.21
C ARG A 60 -9.59 -31.56 6.08
N LEU A 61 -8.64 -30.69 5.80
CA LEU A 61 -7.24 -31.09 5.61
C LEU A 61 -6.59 -31.50 6.92
N VAL A 62 -6.88 -30.78 8.00
CA VAL A 62 -6.11 -30.87 9.25
C VAL A 62 -6.72 -31.80 10.28
N ILE A 63 -8.05 -31.90 10.34
CA ILE A 63 -8.71 -32.77 11.32
C ILE A 63 -8.36 -34.22 11.01
N GLN A 64 -7.93 -34.93 12.05
CA GLN A 64 -7.63 -36.35 12.05
C GLN A 64 -8.83 -37.14 12.57
N ASP A 65 -8.96 -38.39 12.13
CA ASP A 65 -9.93 -39.32 12.68
C ASP A 65 -9.65 -39.54 14.17
N LYS A 66 -10.70 -39.45 15.01
CA LYS A 66 -10.54 -39.49 16.47
C LYS A 66 -10.02 -40.84 16.99
N ASN A 67 -10.24 -41.92 16.23
CA ASN A 67 -9.73 -43.25 16.54
C ASN A 67 -8.20 -43.40 16.36
N LYS A 68 -7.54 -42.45 15.66
CA LYS A 68 -6.07 -42.42 15.48
C LYS A 68 -5.36 -41.62 16.58
N TYR A 69 -6.11 -41.04 17.53
CA TYR A 69 -5.62 -40.31 18.69
C TYR A 69 -4.49 -39.31 18.37
N ASN A 70 -3.24 -39.64 18.74
CA ASN A 70 -2.10 -38.74 18.64
C ASN A 70 -1.36 -38.79 17.29
N THR A 71 -1.78 -39.66 16.37
CA THR A 71 -1.14 -39.80 15.05
C THR A 71 -1.30 -38.51 14.25
N PRO A 72 -0.19 -37.81 13.92
CA PRO A 72 -0.24 -36.55 13.20
C PRO A 72 -0.72 -36.75 11.76
N LYS A 73 -1.56 -35.83 11.28
CA LYS A 73 -1.94 -35.73 9.87
C LYS A 73 -1.01 -34.73 9.19
N TYR A 74 -0.07 -35.24 8.38
CA TYR A 74 0.92 -34.40 7.71
C TYR A 74 0.35 -33.76 6.45
N ARG A 75 0.65 -32.47 6.28
CA ARG A 75 0.31 -31.72 5.07
C ARG A 75 1.54 -31.05 4.48
N MET A 76 1.65 -31.14 3.16
CA MET A 76 2.60 -30.42 2.35
C MET A 76 1.98 -29.07 1.96
N ILE A 77 2.39 -28.01 2.65
CA ILE A 77 1.97 -26.65 2.39
C ILE A 77 2.86 -26.10 1.28
N VAL A 78 2.25 -25.75 0.14
CA VAL A 78 2.94 -25.09 -0.96
C VAL A 78 2.39 -23.69 -1.12
N ARG A 79 3.27 -22.68 -1.05
CA ARG A 79 2.93 -21.28 -1.27
C ARG A 79 3.90 -20.67 -2.26
N VAL A 80 3.36 -20.21 -3.38
CA VAL A 80 4.12 -19.49 -4.40
C VAL A 80 3.94 -17.99 -4.17
N THR A 81 5.03 -17.29 -3.94
CA THR A 81 5.07 -15.83 -3.87
C THR A 81 5.65 -15.27 -5.17
N ASN A 82 5.70 -13.94 -5.30
CA ASN A 82 6.20 -13.30 -6.54
C ASN A 82 7.68 -13.62 -6.84
N ARG A 83 8.50 -13.86 -5.81
CA ARG A 83 9.96 -14.06 -5.95
C ARG A 83 10.50 -15.31 -5.26
N ASP A 84 9.65 -16.08 -4.60
CA ASP A 84 10.07 -17.28 -3.87
C ASP A 84 8.97 -18.35 -3.89
N ILE A 85 9.37 -19.61 -3.76
CA ILE A 85 8.48 -20.75 -3.57
C ILE A 85 8.79 -21.34 -2.21
N ILE A 86 7.74 -21.51 -1.41
CA ILE A 86 7.83 -22.01 -0.04
C ILE A 86 7.12 -23.35 0.01
N CYS A 87 7.86 -24.39 0.37
CA CYS A 87 7.35 -25.73 0.58
C CYS A 87 7.63 -26.14 2.02
N GLN A 88 6.61 -26.58 2.74
CA GLN A 88 6.71 -26.96 4.15
C GLN A 88 5.91 -28.23 4.43
N ILE A 89 6.40 -29.07 5.32
CA ILE A 89 5.61 -30.18 5.87
C ILE A 89 5.26 -29.84 7.30
N ALA A 90 3.96 -29.78 7.58
CA ALA A 90 3.45 -29.43 8.89
C ALA A 90 2.34 -30.39 9.34
N TYR A 91 2.11 -30.43 10.64
CA TYR A 91 0.94 -31.04 11.25
C TYR A 91 0.40 -30.11 12.34
N ALA A 92 -0.88 -30.22 12.68
CA ALA A 92 -1.48 -29.34 13.67
C ALA A 92 -1.36 -29.89 15.10
N ARG A 93 -1.14 -28.98 16.04
CA ARG A 93 -1.33 -29.16 17.48
C ARG A 93 -2.24 -28.05 17.99
N ILE A 94 -2.66 -28.13 19.25
CA ILE A 94 -3.56 -27.16 19.89
C ILE A 94 -2.92 -25.78 19.98
N GLU A 95 -1.62 -25.71 20.29
CA GLU A 95 -0.85 -24.47 20.37
C GLU A 95 -0.64 -23.80 19.00
N GLY A 96 -0.65 -24.60 17.94
CA GLY A 96 -0.33 -24.15 16.59
C GLY A 96 0.20 -25.28 15.70
N ASP A 97 0.58 -24.92 14.48
CA ASP A 97 1.14 -25.87 13.54
C ASP A 97 2.64 -26.09 13.81
N MET A 98 3.04 -27.35 13.84
CA MET A 98 4.43 -27.76 13.99
C MET A 98 5.03 -28.05 12.61
N ILE A 99 6.03 -27.27 12.22
CA ILE A 99 6.75 -27.46 10.95
C ILE A 99 7.84 -28.52 11.16
N VAL A 100 7.76 -29.61 10.41
CA VAL A 100 8.77 -30.66 10.39
C VAL A 100 9.93 -30.20 9.53
N CYS A 101 9.72 -30.03 8.23
CA CYS A 101 10.75 -29.55 7.31
C CYS A 101 10.23 -28.38 6.47
N ALA A 102 11.18 -27.59 5.96
CA ALA A 102 10.92 -26.50 5.04
C ALA A 102 11.98 -26.51 3.95
N ALA A 103 11.59 -26.10 2.74
CA ALA A 103 12.46 -25.88 1.60
C ALA A 103 11.99 -24.60 0.88
N TYR A 104 12.95 -23.86 0.34
CA TYR A 104 12.72 -22.56 -0.27
C TYR A 104 13.44 -22.44 -1.61
N ALA A 105 12.88 -21.68 -2.55
CA ALA A 105 13.53 -21.49 -3.85
C ALA A 105 14.80 -20.64 -3.75
N HIS A 106 14.89 -19.72 -2.80
CA HIS A 106 16.12 -18.95 -2.57
C HIS A 106 17.33 -19.79 -2.06
N GLU A 107 17.13 -21.07 -1.74
CA GLU A 107 18.20 -22.02 -1.44
C GLU A 107 18.72 -22.73 -2.71
N LEU A 108 17.93 -22.77 -3.79
CA LEU A 108 18.27 -23.43 -5.05
C LEU A 108 19.57 -22.94 -5.73
N PRO A 109 20.00 -21.67 -5.58
CA PRO A 109 21.29 -21.23 -6.11
C PRO A 109 22.49 -22.04 -5.59
N LYS A 110 22.38 -22.68 -4.42
CA LYS A 110 23.43 -23.58 -3.91
C LYS A 110 23.60 -24.85 -4.76
N TYR A 111 22.53 -25.28 -5.43
CA TYR A 111 22.47 -26.50 -6.24
C TYR A 111 22.61 -26.20 -7.74
N GLY A 112 22.99 -24.97 -8.12
CA GLY A 112 23.27 -24.59 -9.52
C GLY A 112 22.19 -23.74 -10.19
N VAL A 113 20.97 -23.65 -9.64
CA VAL A 113 19.89 -22.83 -10.22
C VAL A 113 19.93 -21.40 -9.67
N LYS A 114 20.67 -20.52 -10.35
CA LYS A 114 20.89 -19.13 -9.90
C LYS A 114 19.72 -18.18 -10.20
N VAL A 115 18.98 -18.43 -11.29
CA VAL A 115 17.89 -17.58 -11.80
C VAL A 115 16.63 -18.40 -12.02
N GLY A 116 15.49 -17.73 -12.22
CA GLY A 116 14.22 -18.42 -12.50
C GLY A 116 13.57 -19.09 -11.29
N LEU A 117 13.76 -18.57 -10.08
CA LEU A 117 13.35 -19.21 -8.82
C LEU A 117 11.84 -19.43 -8.63
N THR A 118 10.99 -18.89 -9.50
CA THR A 118 9.52 -18.98 -9.39
C THR A 118 8.84 -19.64 -10.58
N ASN A 119 9.61 -20.29 -11.46
CA ASN A 119 9.06 -21.07 -12.58
C ASN A 119 8.59 -22.46 -12.12
N TYR A 120 8.08 -23.26 -13.07
CA TYR A 120 7.59 -24.62 -12.80
C TYR A 120 8.73 -25.58 -12.41
N ALA A 121 9.87 -25.51 -13.10
CA ALA A 121 11.06 -26.30 -12.84
C ALA A 121 11.64 -26.07 -11.43
N ALA A 122 11.70 -24.81 -10.97
CA ALA A 122 12.10 -24.46 -9.61
C ALA A 122 11.09 -24.98 -8.58
N ALA A 123 9.78 -24.94 -8.88
CA ALA A 123 8.77 -25.54 -8.01
C ALA A 123 9.04 -27.04 -7.82
N TYR A 124 9.28 -27.75 -8.91
CA TYR A 124 9.68 -29.16 -8.89
C TYR A 124 10.95 -29.39 -8.06
N CYS A 125 12.01 -28.62 -8.29
CA CYS A 125 13.24 -28.70 -7.51
C CYS A 125 13.01 -28.47 -6.01
N THR A 126 12.17 -27.48 -5.63
CA THR A 126 11.86 -27.23 -4.21
C THR A 126 11.06 -28.36 -3.57
N GLY A 127 10.16 -29.00 -4.32
CA GLY A 127 9.43 -30.19 -3.88
C GLY A 127 10.35 -31.39 -3.65
N LEU A 128 11.25 -31.64 -4.61
CA LEU A 128 12.27 -32.68 -4.52
C LEU A 128 13.20 -32.47 -3.32
N LEU A 129 13.66 -31.23 -3.13
CA LEU A 129 14.50 -30.86 -1.98
C LEU A 129 13.77 -31.08 -0.65
N LEU A 130 12.47 -30.75 -0.58
CA LEU A 130 11.67 -30.98 0.63
C LEU A 130 11.57 -32.46 0.97
N ALA A 131 11.29 -33.30 -0.03
CA ALA A 131 11.17 -34.75 0.12
C ALA A 131 12.47 -35.39 0.59
N ARG A 132 13.58 -35.14 -0.11
CA ARG A 132 14.90 -35.69 0.26
C ARG A 132 15.35 -35.22 1.65
N ARG A 133 15.08 -33.95 2.00
CA ARG A 133 15.39 -33.41 3.34
C ARG A 133 14.55 -34.04 4.45
N LEU A 134 13.29 -34.38 4.16
CA LEU A 134 12.42 -35.07 5.11
C LEU A 134 12.87 -36.51 5.32
N LEU A 135 13.11 -37.26 4.23
CA LEU A 135 13.52 -38.66 4.30
C LEU A 135 14.89 -38.82 4.96
N ASN A 136 15.84 -37.93 4.66
CA ASN A 136 17.15 -37.93 5.33
C ASN A 136 17.02 -37.67 6.84
N ARG A 137 16.12 -36.75 7.24
CA ARG A 137 15.86 -36.49 8.67
C ARG A 137 15.26 -37.70 9.40
N PHE A 138 14.43 -38.49 8.73
CA PHE A 138 13.84 -39.69 9.29
C PHE A 138 14.67 -40.97 9.06
N GLY A 139 15.78 -40.89 8.32
CA GLY A 139 16.64 -42.04 8.01
C GLY A 139 16.03 -43.05 7.02
N MET A 140 15.11 -42.61 6.15
CA MET A 140 14.44 -43.46 5.14
C MET A 140 14.85 -43.11 3.70
N ASP A 141 15.95 -42.39 3.54
CA ASP A 141 16.46 -41.87 2.27
C ASP A 141 16.99 -42.95 1.31
N LYS A 142 17.55 -44.03 1.86
CA LYS A 142 18.03 -45.20 1.10
C LYS A 142 16.91 -46.17 0.69
N ILE A 143 15.80 -46.16 1.43
CA ILE A 143 14.67 -47.07 1.19
C ILE A 143 13.82 -46.51 0.04
N TYR A 144 13.40 -45.26 0.19
CA TYR A 144 12.55 -44.58 -0.77
C TYR A 144 13.38 -43.56 -1.55
N GLU A 145 14.13 -44.03 -2.54
CA GLU A 145 14.92 -43.16 -3.44
C GLU A 145 14.01 -42.34 -4.39
N GLY A 146 12.82 -42.88 -4.67
CA GLY A 146 11.87 -42.31 -5.61
C GLY A 146 12.31 -42.54 -7.05
N GLN A 147 11.95 -41.62 -7.94
CA GLN A 147 12.24 -41.75 -9.36
C GLN A 147 13.51 -40.96 -9.72
N VAL A 148 14.64 -41.65 -9.96
CA VAL A 148 15.93 -41.02 -10.26
C VAL A 148 15.88 -40.25 -11.59
N GLU A 149 15.38 -40.90 -12.64
CA GLU A 149 15.24 -40.33 -13.98
C GLU A 149 13.84 -39.76 -14.21
N VAL A 150 13.76 -38.47 -14.49
CA VAL A 150 12.49 -37.77 -14.67
C VAL A 150 11.89 -38.11 -16.03
N THR A 151 10.88 -38.98 -16.04
CA THR A 151 10.08 -39.30 -17.24
C THR A 151 8.89 -38.35 -17.41
N GLY A 152 8.39 -37.76 -16.32
CA GLY A 152 7.17 -36.93 -16.32
C GLY A 152 5.87 -37.72 -16.20
N ASP A 153 5.96 -39.05 -16.08
CA ASP A 153 4.79 -39.92 -16.04
C ASP A 153 4.14 -40.02 -14.64
N GLU A 154 2.99 -40.69 -14.54
CA GLU A 154 2.39 -40.98 -13.24
C GLU A 154 3.29 -41.91 -12.42
N TYR A 155 3.61 -41.50 -11.20
CA TYR A 155 4.42 -42.28 -10.29
C TYR A 155 3.86 -42.10 -8.88
N ASN A 156 3.65 -43.21 -8.17
CA ASN A 156 3.24 -43.21 -6.78
C ASN A 156 4.17 -44.17 -6.03
N VAL A 157 4.75 -43.71 -4.92
CA VAL A 157 5.55 -44.58 -4.05
C VAL A 157 4.62 -45.54 -3.30
N GLU A 158 4.89 -46.82 -3.46
CA GLU A 158 4.30 -47.90 -2.66
C GLU A 158 5.19 -48.22 -1.46
N SER A 159 4.58 -48.72 -0.39
CA SER A 159 5.34 -49.14 0.80
C SER A 159 5.92 -50.53 0.57
N ILE A 160 7.17 -50.73 0.99
CA ILE A 160 7.87 -52.02 0.86
C ILE A 160 7.59 -52.86 2.11
N ASP A 161 7.18 -54.11 1.90
CA ASP A 161 6.92 -55.05 2.99
C ASP A 161 8.19 -55.30 3.85
N GLY A 162 8.02 -55.24 5.17
CA GLY A 162 9.12 -55.44 6.14
C GLY A 162 9.98 -54.20 6.41
N GLN A 163 9.74 -53.08 5.73
CA GLN A 163 10.40 -51.80 5.98
C GLN A 163 9.39 -50.75 6.52
N PRO A 164 9.87 -49.63 7.10
CA PRO A 164 8.97 -48.54 7.49
C PRO A 164 8.15 -48.08 6.29
N GLY A 165 6.83 -47.90 6.49
CA GLY A 165 5.93 -47.45 5.43
C GLY A 165 6.33 -46.08 4.86
N ALA A 166 5.99 -45.86 3.60
CA ALA A 166 6.28 -44.61 2.92
C ALA A 166 5.62 -43.41 3.64
N PHE A 167 6.31 -42.28 3.66
CA PHE A 167 5.79 -41.11 4.35
C PHE A 167 4.56 -40.53 3.62
N THR A 168 3.38 -40.71 4.21
CA THR A 168 2.14 -40.18 3.66
C THR A 168 1.95 -38.71 4.00
N CYS A 169 1.71 -37.86 3.00
CA CYS A 169 1.33 -36.48 3.22
C CYS A 169 0.30 -35.96 2.20
N TYR A 170 -0.45 -34.94 2.61
CA TYR A 170 -1.53 -34.37 1.79
C TYR A 170 -1.19 -32.97 1.30
N LEU A 171 -1.52 -32.63 0.06
CA LEU A 171 -1.27 -31.30 -0.48
C LEU A 171 -2.22 -30.26 0.14
N ASP A 172 -1.65 -29.15 0.60
CA ASP A 172 -2.36 -27.92 0.97
C ASP A 172 -1.99 -26.81 -0.02
N ALA A 173 -2.87 -26.58 -1.01
CA ALA A 173 -2.75 -25.51 -1.99
C ALA A 173 -3.18 -24.13 -1.44
N GLY A 174 -3.80 -24.07 -0.26
CA GLY A 174 -4.33 -22.86 0.33
C GLY A 174 -5.42 -22.21 -0.52
N LEU A 175 -5.26 -20.92 -0.79
CA LEU A 175 -6.18 -20.13 -1.62
C LEU A 175 -5.82 -20.15 -3.11
N ALA A 176 -4.76 -20.87 -3.50
CA ALA A 176 -4.37 -20.97 -4.90
C ALA A 176 -5.42 -21.76 -5.69
N ARG A 177 -5.85 -21.21 -6.83
CA ARG A 177 -6.79 -21.91 -7.72
C ARG A 177 -6.11 -23.12 -8.34
N THR A 178 -6.71 -24.29 -8.18
CA THR A 178 -6.19 -25.57 -8.70
C THR A 178 -6.54 -25.77 -10.17
N THR A 179 -5.93 -24.97 -11.06
CA THR A 179 -6.01 -25.15 -12.52
C THR A 179 -4.97 -26.15 -13.02
N THR A 180 -5.16 -26.64 -14.26
CA THR A 180 -4.15 -27.43 -14.96
C THR A 180 -2.88 -26.60 -15.17
N GLY A 181 -1.72 -27.22 -14.98
CA GLY A 181 -0.42 -26.55 -15.14
C GLY A 181 -0.02 -25.58 -14.03
N ASN A 182 -0.75 -25.54 -12.90
CA ASN A 182 -0.35 -24.70 -11.78
C ASN A 182 0.97 -25.20 -11.15
N LYS A 183 1.89 -24.27 -10.85
CA LYS A 183 3.20 -24.52 -10.23
C LYS A 183 3.12 -25.23 -8.88
N VAL A 184 2.00 -25.10 -8.16
CA VAL A 184 1.74 -25.86 -6.92
C VAL A 184 1.86 -27.36 -7.17
N PHE A 185 1.38 -27.84 -8.32
CA PHE A 185 1.48 -29.24 -8.72
C PHE A 185 2.89 -29.62 -9.18
N GLY A 186 3.69 -28.68 -9.67
CA GLY A 186 5.12 -28.93 -9.93
C GLY A 186 5.86 -29.29 -8.65
N ALA A 187 5.62 -28.55 -7.56
CA ALA A 187 6.16 -28.91 -6.25
C ALA A 187 5.64 -30.26 -5.74
N LEU A 188 4.35 -30.56 -5.95
CA LEU A 188 3.79 -31.87 -5.63
C LEU A 188 4.52 -33.00 -6.37
N LYS A 189 4.71 -32.87 -7.69
CA LYS A 189 5.38 -33.89 -8.49
C LYS A 189 6.83 -34.08 -8.06
N GLY A 190 7.55 -32.99 -7.78
CA GLY A 190 8.91 -33.07 -7.23
C GLY A 190 8.97 -33.78 -5.89
N ALA A 191 7.97 -33.57 -5.02
CA ALA A 191 7.89 -34.25 -3.73
C ALA A 191 7.59 -35.76 -3.86
N VAL A 192 6.72 -36.12 -4.81
CA VAL A 192 6.39 -37.51 -5.14
C VAL A 192 7.60 -38.25 -5.72
N ASP A 193 8.25 -37.67 -6.73
CA ASP A 193 9.45 -38.24 -7.35
C ASP A 193 10.65 -38.28 -6.37
N GLY A 194 10.60 -37.48 -5.31
CA GLY A 194 11.55 -37.50 -4.20
C GLY A 194 11.31 -38.59 -3.16
N GLY A 195 10.22 -39.37 -3.27
CA GLY A 195 9.93 -40.52 -2.43
C GLY A 195 8.79 -40.35 -1.42
N LEU A 196 8.01 -39.26 -1.49
CA LEU A 196 6.85 -39.08 -0.61
C LEU A 196 5.58 -39.69 -1.21
N SER A 197 4.76 -40.32 -0.37
CA SER A 197 3.46 -40.84 -0.78
C SER A 197 2.41 -39.72 -0.67
N ILE A 198 2.11 -39.08 -1.80
CA ILE A 198 1.08 -38.03 -1.91
C ILE A 198 -0.01 -38.51 -2.85
N PRO A 199 -1.25 -38.70 -2.38
CA PRO A 199 -2.34 -39.12 -3.26
C PRO A 199 -2.68 -37.98 -4.23
N HIS A 200 -2.58 -38.26 -5.53
CA HIS A 200 -2.85 -37.29 -6.60
C HIS A 200 -3.38 -37.99 -7.87
N SER A 201 -3.74 -37.18 -8.86
CA SER A 201 -4.15 -37.62 -10.19
C SER A 201 -3.45 -36.75 -11.24
N THR A 202 -3.16 -37.32 -12.40
CA THR A 202 -2.47 -36.65 -13.52
C THR A 202 -3.23 -35.50 -14.16
N LYS A 203 -4.54 -35.38 -13.90
CA LYS A 203 -5.44 -34.37 -14.49
C LYS A 203 -4.98 -32.93 -14.32
N ARG A 204 -4.21 -32.60 -13.28
CA ARG A 204 -3.81 -31.20 -12.98
C ARG A 204 -2.40 -30.84 -13.45
N PHE A 205 -1.65 -31.79 -14.03
CA PHE A 205 -0.33 -31.52 -14.57
C PHE A 205 -0.38 -30.83 -15.95
N PRO A 206 0.67 -30.07 -16.32
CA PRO A 206 0.87 -29.65 -17.70
C PRO A 206 0.93 -30.88 -18.62
N GLY A 207 0.26 -30.83 -19.78
CA GLY A 207 0.20 -31.96 -20.72
C GLY A 207 -1.07 -32.82 -20.61
N TYR A 208 -1.94 -32.55 -19.64
CA TYR A 208 -3.30 -33.11 -19.63
C TYR A 208 -4.21 -32.27 -20.54
N ASP A 209 -4.81 -32.91 -21.53
CA ASP A 209 -5.81 -32.29 -22.39
C ASP A 209 -7.22 -32.58 -21.87
N SER A 210 -8.03 -31.52 -21.73
CA SER A 210 -9.40 -31.64 -21.23
C SER A 210 -10.37 -32.26 -22.23
N GLU A 211 -10.08 -32.15 -23.53
CA GLU A 211 -10.95 -32.63 -24.60
C GLU A 211 -10.76 -34.13 -24.82
N SER A 212 -9.52 -34.56 -25.08
CA SER A 212 -9.18 -35.99 -25.21
C SER A 212 -9.21 -36.75 -23.88
N LYS A 213 -9.05 -36.05 -22.74
CA LYS A 213 -8.85 -36.62 -21.39
C LYS A 213 -7.60 -37.50 -21.28
N GLU A 214 -6.66 -37.32 -22.20
CA GLU A 214 -5.39 -38.03 -22.23
C GLU A 214 -4.28 -37.17 -21.62
N PHE A 215 -3.28 -37.83 -21.05
CA PHE A 215 -2.13 -37.20 -20.43
C PHE A 215 -0.88 -37.47 -21.25
N ASN A 216 -0.23 -36.40 -21.70
CA ASN A 216 1.05 -36.47 -22.41
C ASN A 216 2.21 -36.24 -21.43
N ALA A 217 2.91 -37.32 -21.07
CA ALA A 217 4.06 -37.29 -20.17
C ALA A 217 5.24 -36.51 -20.73
N GLU A 218 5.44 -36.49 -22.05
CA GLU A 218 6.53 -35.74 -22.67
C GLU A 218 6.38 -34.25 -22.42
N VAL A 219 5.18 -33.69 -22.65
CA VAL A 219 4.89 -32.27 -22.40
C VAL A 219 5.13 -31.92 -20.93
N HIS A 220 4.75 -32.79 -20.01
CA HIS A 220 5.03 -32.59 -18.59
C HIS A 220 6.52 -32.56 -18.30
N ARG A 221 7.30 -33.50 -18.87
CA ARG A 221 8.76 -33.53 -18.77
C ARG A 221 9.41 -32.26 -19.30
N LYS A 222 8.94 -31.72 -20.44
CA LYS A 222 9.43 -30.44 -20.99
C LYS A 222 9.26 -29.28 -19.99
N HIS A 223 8.14 -29.25 -19.27
CA HIS A 223 7.88 -28.24 -18.23
C HIS A 223 8.76 -28.42 -16.98
N ILE A 224 9.03 -29.66 -16.58
CA ILE A 224 9.93 -29.96 -15.44
C ILE A 224 11.36 -29.51 -15.76
N MET A 225 11.81 -29.74 -17.00
CA MET A 225 13.15 -29.34 -17.47
C MET A 225 13.24 -27.86 -17.89
N GLY A 226 12.13 -27.13 -17.88
CA GLY A 226 12.10 -25.71 -18.26
C GLY A 226 12.30 -25.43 -19.74
N GLN A 227 12.08 -26.43 -20.61
CA GLN A 227 12.22 -26.27 -22.07
C GLN A 227 11.24 -25.23 -22.61
N ASN A 228 10.03 -25.12 -22.05
CA ASN A 228 9.08 -24.07 -22.44
C ASN A 228 9.61 -22.64 -22.22
N VAL A 229 10.46 -22.43 -21.20
CA VAL A 229 11.13 -21.15 -20.97
C VAL A 229 12.27 -20.98 -21.99
N ALA A 230 12.97 -22.07 -22.33
CA ALA A 230 14.02 -22.04 -23.35
C ALA A 230 13.45 -21.69 -24.73
N ASP A 231 12.32 -22.30 -25.09
CA ASP A 231 11.60 -22.05 -26.34
C ASP A 231 11.15 -20.59 -26.41
N TYR A 232 10.64 -20.04 -25.31
CA TYR A 232 10.28 -18.63 -25.24
C TYR A 232 11.50 -17.70 -25.35
N MET A 233 12.65 -18.10 -24.78
CA MET A 233 13.91 -17.36 -24.99
C MET A 233 14.35 -17.38 -26.46
N ARG A 234 14.28 -18.53 -27.13
CA ARG A 234 14.62 -18.66 -28.56
C ARG A 234 13.70 -17.81 -29.44
N TYR A 235 12.39 -17.90 -29.20
CA TYR A 235 11.40 -17.10 -29.90
C TYR A 235 11.67 -15.59 -29.76
N LEU A 236 11.98 -15.11 -28.55
CA LEU A 236 12.30 -13.69 -28.35
C LEU A 236 13.62 -13.27 -28.98
N MET A 237 14.62 -14.15 -29.05
CA MET A 237 15.88 -13.84 -29.71
C MET A 237 15.73 -13.66 -31.22
N GLU A 238 14.79 -14.36 -31.84
CA GLU A 238 14.52 -14.27 -33.28
C GLU A 238 13.61 -13.08 -33.63
N GLU A 239 12.59 -12.80 -32.81
CA GLU A 239 11.60 -11.75 -33.09
C GLU A 239 12.00 -10.35 -32.57
N ASP A 240 12.47 -10.25 -31.32
CA ASP A 240 12.73 -8.96 -30.66
C ASP A 240 13.82 -9.07 -29.57
N GLU A 241 15.04 -8.71 -29.97
CA GLU A 241 16.22 -8.75 -29.09
C GLU A 241 16.12 -7.75 -27.91
N ASP A 242 15.41 -6.64 -28.06
CA ASP A 242 15.27 -5.65 -27.00
C ASP A 242 14.29 -6.12 -25.92
N ALA A 243 13.19 -6.77 -26.33
CA ALA A 243 12.29 -7.47 -25.42
C ALA A 243 13.02 -8.61 -24.69
N TYR A 244 13.89 -9.35 -25.39
CA TYR A 244 14.72 -10.40 -24.80
C TYR A 244 15.63 -9.85 -23.70
N LYS A 245 16.40 -8.78 -23.99
CA LYS A 245 17.28 -8.12 -23.00
C LYS A 245 16.50 -7.62 -21.79
N LYS A 246 15.29 -7.08 -21.99
CA LYS A 246 14.44 -6.59 -20.90
C LYS A 246 13.93 -7.72 -20.00
N GLN A 247 13.37 -8.77 -20.60
CA GLN A 247 12.75 -9.88 -19.87
C GLN A 247 13.79 -10.79 -19.20
N PHE A 248 14.88 -11.10 -19.91
CA PHE A 248 15.88 -12.08 -19.51
C PHE A 248 17.23 -11.46 -19.08
N SER A 249 17.27 -10.17 -18.74
CA SER A 249 18.47 -9.46 -18.26
C SER A 249 19.28 -10.22 -17.21
N GLN A 250 18.62 -10.88 -16.25
CA GLN A 250 19.31 -11.66 -15.21
C GLN A 250 19.88 -12.99 -15.72
N TYR A 251 19.30 -13.59 -16.77
CA TYR A 251 19.84 -14.79 -17.41
C TYR A 251 21.12 -14.44 -18.16
N ILE A 252 21.10 -13.33 -18.91
CA ILE A 252 22.29 -12.79 -19.61
C ILE A 252 23.41 -12.50 -18.60
N LYS A 253 23.09 -11.84 -17.47
CA LYS A 253 24.06 -11.53 -16.41
C LYS A 253 24.71 -12.78 -15.80
N ASN A 254 24.00 -13.90 -15.77
CA ASN A 254 24.49 -15.16 -15.19
C ASN A 254 24.97 -16.16 -16.25
N ASN A 255 25.07 -15.74 -17.53
CA ASN A 255 25.49 -16.57 -18.66
C ASN A 255 24.66 -17.86 -18.84
N VAL A 256 23.34 -17.77 -18.66
CA VAL A 256 22.42 -18.90 -18.86
C VAL A 256 21.83 -18.82 -20.27
N THR A 257 22.19 -19.78 -21.13
CA THR A 257 21.63 -19.91 -22.49
C THR A 257 20.44 -20.89 -22.49
N PRO A 258 19.56 -20.82 -23.52
CA PRO A 258 18.41 -21.71 -23.64
C PRO A 258 18.78 -23.20 -23.61
N ASP A 259 19.85 -23.56 -24.30
CA ASP A 259 20.28 -24.96 -24.48
C ASP A 259 20.86 -25.57 -23.20
N MET A 260 21.47 -24.74 -22.35
CA MET A 260 22.07 -25.16 -21.09
C MET A 260 21.04 -25.35 -19.96
N MET A 261 19.78 -24.92 -20.13
CA MET A 261 18.78 -24.97 -19.05
C MET A 261 18.42 -26.39 -18.63
N GLU A 262 18.27 -27.32 -19.57
CA GLU A 262 17.95 -28.71 -19.23
C GLU A 262 19.07 -29.37 -18.41
N GLU A 263 20.33 -29.16 -18.83
CA GLU A 263 21.48 -29.68 -18.11
C GLU A 263 21.64 -29.04 -16.71
N MET A 264 21.33 -27.74 -16.60
CA MET A 264 21.32 -27.03 -15.31
C MET A 264 20.35 -27.67 -14.31
N TYR A 265 19.10 -27.99 -14.72
CA TYR A 265 18.13 -28.63 -13.82
C TYR A 265 18.48 -30.08 -13.51
N LYS A 266 19.01 -30.84 -14.49
CA LYS A 266 19.50 -32.21 -14.24
C LYS A 266 20.61 -32.22 -13.19
N LYS A 267 21.61 -31.34 -13.32
CA LYS A 267 22.68 -31.17 -12.32
C LYS A 267 22.12 -30.78 -10.95
N ALA A 268 21.13 -29.90 -10.93
CA ALA A 268 20.47 -29.51 -9.67
C ALA A 268 19.73 -30.68 -9.01
N HIS A 269 19.03 -31.53 -9.77
CA HIS A 269 18.37 -32.71 -9.23
C HIS A 269 19.37 -33.70 -8.61
N SER A 270 20.50 -33.95 -9.27
CA SER A 270 21.57 -34.79 -8.73
C SER A 270 22.16 -34.19 -7.45
N ALA A 271 22.52 -32.90 -7.46
CA ALA A 271 23.09 -32.20 -6.31
C ALA A 271 22.12 -32.17 -5.10
N ILE A 272 20.81 -32.04 -5.34
CA ILE A 272 19.78 -32.09 -4.29
C ILE A 272 19.70 -33.49 -3.65
N ARG A 273 19.85 -34.56 -4.46
CA ARG A 273 19.83 -35.94 -3.95
C ARG A 273 21.08 -36.25 -3.13
N GLU A 274 22.24 -35.75 -3.54
CA GLU A 274 23.50 -35.90 -2.83
C GLU A 274 23.49 -35.20 -1.47
N ASN A 275 23.07 -33.92 -1.42
CA ASN A 275 23.18 -33.10 -0.22
C ASN A 275 21.89 -32.31 0.09
N PRO A 276 20.85 -32.96 0.66
CA PRO A 276 19.58 -32.29 0.96
C PRO A 276 19.60 -31.48 2.28
N VAL A 277 20.67 -31.57 3.07
CA VAL A 277 20.77 -31.02 4.43
C VAL A 277 20.76 -29.49 4.42
N TYR A 278 19.97 -28.90 5.33
CA TYR A 278 19.90 -27.44 5.48
C TYR A 278 20.86 -26.93 6.55
N GLU A 279 21.85 -26.14 6.12
CA GLU A 279 22.74 -25.41 7.00
C GLU A 279 22.21 -24.01 7.31
N LYS A 280 21.94 -23.75 8.60
CA LYS A 280 21.51 -22.43 9.10
C LYS A 280 22.68 -21.45 9.02
N LYS A 281 22.44 -20.27 8.43
CA LYS A 281 23.43 -19.19 8.44
C LYS A 281 23.71 -18.74 9.88
N PRO A 282 24.97 -18.45 10.25
CA PRO A 282 25.30 -17.97 11.58
C PRO A 282 24.61 -16.65 11.88
N LYS A 283 24.15 -16.48 13.12
CA LYS A 283 23.45 -15.27 13.55
C LYS A 283 24.45 -14.12 13.67
N ARG A 284 24.25 -13.06 12.88
CA ARG A 284 25.07 -11.85 12.98
C ARG A 284 24.70 -11.07 14.25
N GLU A 285 25.70 -10.66 15.01
CA GLU A 285 25.50 -9.75 16.14
C GLU A 285 25.25 -8.34 15.62
N VAL A 286 24.04 -7.83 15.84
CA VAL A 286 23.63 -6.49 15.37
C VAL A 286 23.14 -5.67 16.56
N LYS A 287 23.67 -4.46 16.72
CA LYS A 287 23.17 -3.48 17.69
C LYS A 287 21.71 -3.14 17.34
N LYS A 288 20.77 -3.46 18.22
CA LYS A 288 19.33 -3.27 17.97
C LYS A 288 18.95 -1.79 18.06
N LYS A 289 18.78 -1.13 16.90
CA LYS A 289 18.17 0.19 16.80
C LYS A 289 16.65 0.07 16.73
N ARG A 290 15.93 0.96 17.41
CA ARG A 290 14.47 1.06 17.31
C ARG A 290 14.08 1.93 16.10
N TRP A 291 13.36 1.34 15.15
CA TRP A 291 12.85 2.04 13.96
C TRP A 291 11.41 2.53 14.13
N ASN A 292 10.60 1.80 14.90
CA ASN A 292 9.19 2.11 15.09
C ASN A 292 8.99 3.03 16.29
N ARG A 293 8.04 3.98 16.14
CA ARG A 293 7.68 4.91 17.21
C ARG A 293 7.26 4.17 18.48
N PRO A 294 7.71 4.61 19.67
CA PRO A 294 7.22 4.07 20.93
C PRO A 294 5.74 4.36 21.14
N LYS A 295 5.05 3.39 21.75
CA LYS A 295 3.68 3.58 22.23
C LYS A 295 3.73 4.68 23.30
N MET A 296 2.93 5.72 23.10
CA MET A 296 2.85 6.85 24.03
C MET A 296 2.34 6.40 25.38
N SER A 297 2.96 6.87 26.46
CA SER A 297 2.51 6.56 27.82
C SER A 297 1.15 7.20 28.12
N LEU A 298 0.46 6.70 29.14
CA LEU A 298 -0.84 7.26 29.53
C LEU A 298 -0.70 8.73 29.97
N ALA A 299 0.35 9.06 30.74
CA ALA A 299 0.64 10.44 31.16
C ALA A 299 0.83 11.36 29.95
N GLN A 300 1.70 10.98 29.01
CA GLN A 300 1.93 11.74 27.77
C GLN A 300 0.65 11.96 26.96
N LYS A 301 -0.28 10.97 26.94
CA LYS A 301 -1.58 11.14 26.28
C LYS A 301 -2.47 12.16 26.99
N LYS A 302 -2.53 12.11 28.33
CA LYS A 302 -3.31 13.06 29.15
C LYS A 302 -2.75 14.48 29.01
N ASP A 303 -1.44 14.64 29.14
CA ASP A 303 -0.77 15.94 29.02
C ASP A 303 -0.95 16.54 27.63
N ARG A 304 -0.86 15.71 26.58
CA ARG A 304 -1.14 16.14 25.21
C ARG A 304 -2.57 16.66 25.04
N VAL A 305 -3.56 16.01 25.67
CA VAL A 305 -4.96 16.48 25.60
C VAL A 305 -5.12 17.80 26.35
N ALA A 306 -4.53 17.91 27.54
CA ALA A 306 -4.55 19.14 28.33
C ALA A 306 -3.89 20.31 27.59
N GLN A 307 -2.70 20.10 27.01
CA GLN A 307 -1.98 21.08 26.20
C GLN A 307 -2.83 21.51 25.00
N LYS A 308 -3.44 20.58 24.26
CA LYS A 308 -4.31 20.91 23.12
C LYS A 308 -5.51 21.76 23.53
N LYS A 309 -6.15 21.46 24.67
CA LYS A 309 -7.26 22.28 25.20
C LYS A 309 -6.79 23.69 25.55
N ALA A 310 -5.66 23.82 26.24
CA ALA A 310 -5.10 25.11 26.65
C ALA A 310 -4.64 25.97 25.44
N THR A 311 -4.06 25.35 24.42
CA THR A 311 -3.71 26.07 23.18
C THR A 311 -4.95 26.57 22.47
N LEU A 312 -5.99 25.74 22.34
CA LEU A 312 -7.24 26.12 21.68
C LEU A 312 -7.92 27.29 22.39
N SER A 313 -8.03 27.25 23.72
CA SER A 313 -8.60 28.35 24.50
C SER A 313 -7.77 29.62 24.36
N ARG A 314 -6.42 29.51 24.35
CA ARG A 314 -5.53 30.65 24.15
C ARG A 314 -5.74 31.28 22.78
N THR A 315 -5.82 30.48 21.72
CA THR A 315 -6.09 30.97 20.36
C THR A 315 -7.43 31.71 20.30
N GLN A 316 -8.50 31.16 20.89
CA GLN A 316 -9.80 31.83 20.96
C GLN A 316 -9.73 33.18 21.69
N THR A 317 -9.01 33.24 22.82
CA THR A 317 -8.82 34.51 23.54
C THR A 317 -7.95 35.50 22.77
N THR A 318 -6.91 35.07 22.04
CA THR A 318 -6.08 36.00 21.25
C THR A 318 -6.85 36.57 20.06
N THR A 319 -7.71 35.78 19.40
CA THR A 319 -8.60 36.27 18.35
C THR A 319 -9.62 37.27 18.89
N ALA A 320 -10.02 37.13 20.17
CA ALA A 320 -10.91 38.07 20.86
C ALA A 320 -10.18 39.28 21.51
N ALA A 321 -8.88 39.17 21.77
CA ALA A 321 -8.07 40.14 22.52
C ALA A 321 -7.04 40.90 21.67
N PHE A 322 -7.03 40.73 20.35
CA PHE A 322 -6.61 41.82 19.48
C PHE A 322 -7.77 42.81 19.42
N PRO A 323 -7.72 43.96 20.12
CA PRO A 323 -8.58 45.07 19.76
C PRO A 323 -8.26 45.40 18.29
N ARG A 324 -9.28 45.55 17.45
CA ARG A 324 -9.13 46.04 16.08
C ARG A 324 -8.67 47.50 16.15
N MET A 325 -7.38 47.75 16.40
CA MET A 325 -6.76 49.02 16.03
C MET A 325 -6.57 48.97 14.52
N GLY A 326 -7.58 49.44 13.78
CA GLY A 326 -7.66 49.27 12.35
C GLY A 326 -8.16 50.54 11.69
N ILE A 327 -7.49 50.93 10.61
CA ILE A 327 -7.99 51.94 9.69
C ILE A 327 -9.29 51.41 9.08
N HIS A 328 -10.37 52.16 9.20
CA HIS A 328 -11.65 51.84 8.56
C HIS A 328 -11.75 52.59 7.24
N VAL A 329 -11.88 51.85 6.14
CA VAL A 329 -12.09 52.43 4.81
C VAL A 329 -13.54 52.17 4.41
N TYR A 330 -14.33 53.24 4.31
CA TYR A 330 -15.72 53.17 3.90
C TYR A 330 -15.79 53.21 2.38
N ILE A 331 -16.30 52.14 1.77
CA ILE A 331 -16.40 52.00 0.32
C ILE A 331 -17.84 51.73 -0.11
N ALA A 332 -18.09 51.81 -1.42
CA ALA A 332 -19.32 51.33 -2.04
C ALA A 332 -18.98 50.28 -3.10
N SER A 333 -19.20 49.00 -2.79
CA SER A 333 -18.89 47.89 -3.71
C SER A 333 -19.67 47.98 -5.04
N PRO A 334 -20.98 48.28 -5.06
CA PRO A 334 -21.74 48.50 -6.29
C PRO A 334 -21.71 49.98 -6.68
N SER A 335 -20.54 50.52 -7.04
CA SER A 335 -20.45 51.87 -7.61
C SER A 335 -20.65 51.86 -9.13
N GLY A 336 -21.56 52.71 -9.64
CA GLY A 336 -21.80 52.90 -11.08
C GLY A 336 -20.71 53.73 -11.79
N SER A 337 -19.84 54.42 -11.04
CA SER A 337 -18.76 55.25 -11.58
C SER A 337 -17.43 54.49 -11.59
N THR A 338 -16.79 54.41 -12.75
CA THR A 338 -15.46 53.77 -12.91
C THR A 338 -14.35 54.53 -12.19
N ALA A 339 -14.47 55.86 -12.06
CA ALA A 339 -13.51 56.69 -11.35
C ALA A 339 -13.47 56.38 -9.84
N ILE A 340 -14.63 56.15 -9.22
CA ILE A 340 -14.75 55.83 -7.79
C ILE A 340 -14.16 54.46 -7.49
N LYS A 341 -14.43 53.46 -8.33
CA LYS A 341 -13.86 52.12 -8.19
C LYS A 341 -12.34 52.13 -8.28
N LYS A 342 -11.79 52.92 -9.21
CA LYS A 342 -10.34 53.05 -9.36
C LYS A 342 -9.70 53.67 -8.12
N LYS A 343 -10.26 54.77 -7.59
CA LYS A 343 -9.79 55.40 -6.35
C LYS A 343 -9.84 54.45 -5.14
N GLN A 344 -10.91 53.66 -5.00
CA GLN A 344 -11.03 52.63 -3.94
C GLN A 344 -9.94 51.56 -4.07
N GLN A 345 -9.72 51.06 -5.30
CA GLN A 345 -8.72 50.05 -5.57
C GLN A 345 -7.29 50.54 -5.35
N ASP A 346 -6.99 51.80 -5.71
CA ASP A 346 -5.67 52.41 -5.52
C ASP A 346 -5.36 52.61 -4.02
N VAL A 347 -6.35 53.01 -3.20
CA VAL A 347 -6.21 53.09 -1.73
C VAL A 347 -5.95 51.71 -1.12
N PHE A 348 -6.71 50.69 -1.52
CA PHE A 348 -6.48 49.32 -1.05
C PHE A 348 -5.11 48.78 -1.47
N GLY A 349 -4.73 48.98 -2.74
CA GLY A 349 -3.44 48.56 -3.26
C GLY A 349 -2.28 49.17 -2.49
N PHE A 350 -2.38 50.44 -2.07
CA PHE A 350 -1.37 51.09 -1.24
C PHE A 350 -1.30 50.51 0.18
N LEU A 351 -2.45 50.31 0.84
CA LEU A 351 -2.52 49.77 2.20
C LEU A 351 -1.99 48.33 2.26
N GLU A 352 -2.33 47.50 1.26
CA GLU A 352 -1.83 46.14 1.12
C GLU A 352 -0.33 46.09 0.83
N ALA A 353 0.17 46.92 -0.09
CA ALA A 353 1.59 46.97 -0.44
C ALA A 353 2.48 47.32 0.77
N ASN A 354 1.98 48.20 1.65
CA ASN A 354 2.66 48.61 2.88
C ASN A 354 2.35 47.72 4.10
N LYS A 355 1.54 46.66 3.94
CA LYS A 355 1.12 45.74 5.00
C LYS A 355 0.43 46.44 6.19
N ILE A 356 -0.32 47.49 5.89
CA ILE A 356 -1.10 48.21 6.89
C ILE A 356 -2.44 47.47 7.05
N GLY A 357 -2.79 47.08 8.28
CA GLY A 357 -4.06 46.44 8.56
C GLY A 357 -5.23 47.42 8.46
N PHE A 358 -6.21 47.13 7.61
CA PHE A 358 -7.43 47.93 7.46
C PHE A 358 -8.68 47.03 7.50
N GLU A 359 -9.83 47.62 7.86
CA GLU A 359 -11.14 46.98 7.81
C GLU A 359 -12.01 47.68 6.77
N GLU A 360 -12.47 46.90 5.79
CA GLU A 360 -13.37 47.33 4.74
C GLU A 360 -14.81 47.42 5.28
N LYS A 361 -15.40 48.62 5.23
CA LYS A 361 -16.80 48.84 5.59
C LYS A 361 -17.59 49.25 4.35
N ASP A 362 -18.40 48.34 3.83
CA ASP A 362 -19.25 48.62 2.67
C ASP A 362 -20.52 49.38 3.08
N ILE A 363 -20.71 50.56 2.50
CA ILE A 363 -21.87 51.44 2.74
C ILE A 363 -23.09 51.06 1.89
N ALA A 364 -22.90 50.27 0.83
CA ALA A 364 -24.01 49.84 -0.02
C ALA A 364 -24.67 48.57 0.51
N ALA A 365 -23.90 47.71 1.17
CA ALA A 365 -24.39 46.48 1.77
C ALA A 365 -24.97 46.67 3.19
N ASN A 366 -24.55 47.72 3.92
CA ASN A 366 -24.98 47.95 5.30
C ASN A 366 -25.35 49.43 5.54
N GLU A 367 -26.63 49.69 5.81
CA GLU A 367 -27.19 51.03 6.03
C GLU A 367 -26.64 51.72 7.28
N GLU A 368 -26.23 50.95 8.31
CA GLU A 368 -25.64 51.50 9.54
C GLU A 368 -24.28 52.16 9.26
N ASN A 369 -23.46 51.53 8.40
CA ASN A 369 -22.17 52.08 7.97
C ASN A 369 -22.35 53.37 7.16
N LEU A 370 -23.42 53.45 6.35
CA LEU A 370 -23.74 54.64 5.57
C LEU A 370 -24.16 55.82 6.46
N LYS A 371 -25.04 55.58 7.45
CA LYS A 371 -25.48 56.62 8.40
C LYS A 371 -24.32 57.09 9.27
N TRP A 372 -23.55 56.15 9.81
CA TRP A 372 -22.40 56.47 10.66
C TRP A 372 -21.33 57.27 9.91
N MET A 373 -21.01 56.90 8.67
CA MET A 373 -20.05 57.65 7.86
C MET A 373 -20.51 59.09 7.62
N ARG A 374 -21.80 59.30 7.33
CA ARG A 374 -22.36 60.66 7.11
C ARG A 374 -22.37 61.52 8.37
N GLU A 375 -22.63 60.93 9.53
CA GLU A 375 -22.67 61.65 10.81
C GLU A 375 -21.27 62.04 11.32
N ASN A 376 -20.24 61.27 10.96
CA ASN A 376 -18.87 61.47 11.46
C ASN A 376 -17.93 62.17 10.46
N VAL A 377 -18.40 62.51 9.26
CA VAL A 377 -17.67 63.39 8.33
C VAL A 377 -17.90 64.86 8.76
N PRO A 378 -16.84 65.61 9.11
CA PRO A 378 -16.98 67.00 9.56
C PRO A 378 -17.57 67.90 8.46
N GLU A 379 -18.40 68.86 8.86
CA GLU A 379 -19.15 69.76 7.95
C GLU A 379 -18.25 70.53 6.97
N ASN A 380 -17.02 70.86 7.39
CA ASN A 380 -16.01 71.53 6.55
C ASN A 380 -15.44 70.65 5.43
N SER A 381 -15.59 69.32 5.50
CA SER A 381 -15.08 68.35 4.51
C SER A 381 -16.20 67.78 3.64
N GLN A 382 -17.43 68.31 3.76
CA GLN A 382 -18.54 67.93 2.90
C GLN A 382 -18.52 68.75 1.60
N PRO A 383 -18.83 68.16 0.44
CA PRO A 383 -18.87 68.89 -0.82
C PRO A 383 -19.98 69.95 -0.81
N ALA A 384 -19.72 71.12 -1.42
CA ALA A 384 -20.65 72.26 -1.46
C ALA A 384 -22.05 71.93 -2.05
N THR A 385 -22.14 70.86 -2.83
CA THR A 385 -23.40 70.32 -3.36
C THR A 385 -23.35 68.79 -3.36
N GLY A 386 -24.06 68.14 -2.44
CA GLY A 386 -24.26 66.68 -2.44
C GLY A 386 -23.75 65.95 -1.19
N TYR A 387 -23.69 64.62 -1.27
CA TYR A 387 -23.19 63.75 -0.19
C TYR A 387 -21.71 63.40 -0.39
N PRO A 388 -20.94 63.16 0.69
CA PRO A 388 -19.54 62.72 0.57
C PRO A 388 -19.46 61.41 -0.20
N LEU A 389 -18.55 61.38 -1.19
CA LEU A 389 -18.33 60.22 -2.03
C LEU A 389 -17.33 59.26 -1.38
N PRO A 390 -17.51 57.93 -1.52
CA PRO A 390 -16.50 56.95 -1.10
C PRO A 390 -15.31 56.96 -2.09
N PRO A 391 -14.08 56.58 -1.69
CA PRO A 391 -13.69 56.06 -0.37
C PRO A 391 -13.45 57.13 0.68
N GLN A 392 -13.86 56.85 1.92
CA GLN A 392 -13.63 57.72 3.08
C GLN A 392 -12.82 56.99 4.15
N ILE A 393 -11.76 57.62 4.66
CA ILE A 393 -10.77 56.98 5.53
C ILE A 393 -10.90 57.50 6.96
N PHE A 394 -11.11 56.57 7.89
CA PHE A 394 -11.17 56.83 9.31
C PHE A 394 -10.08 56.03 10.02
N ASN A 395 -9.47 56.64 11.04
CA ASN A 395 -8.69 55.91 12.01
C ASN A 395 -9.56 55.81 13.27
N GLU A 396 -10.12 54.63 13.53
CA GLU A 396 -11.12 54.40 14.57
C GLU A 396 -12.34 55.34 14.42
N SER A 397 -12.47 56.37 15.27
CA SER A 397 -13.54 57.38 15.23
C SER A 397 -13.10 58.73 14.66
N GLN A 398 -11.83 58.90 14.31
CA GLN A 398 -11.30 60.17 13.81
C GLN A 398 -11.28 60.17 12.28
N TYR A 399 -11.95 61.14 11.69
CA TYR A 399 -11.88 61.40 10.26
C TYR A 399 -10.46 61.80 9.85
N ARG A 400 -9.87 61.07 8.89
CA ARG A 400 -8.54 61.38 8.35
C ARG A 400 -8.62 62.11 7.03
N GLY A 401 -9.57 61.72 6.18
CA GLY A 401 -9.87 62.44 4.96
C GLY A 401 -10.40 61.57 3.83
N ASP A 402 -10.66 62.27 2.74
CA ASP A 402 -11.16 61.79 1.47
C ASP A 402 -10.06 61.08 0.66
N SER A 403 -10.44 60.46 -0.46
CA SER A 403 -9.49 59.90 -1.41
C SER A 403 -8.44 60.91 -1.89
N ASP A 404 -8.85 62.16 -2.10
CA ASP A 404 -7.97 63.16 -2.71
C ASP A 404 -6.94 63.67 -1.69
N ALA A 405 -7.35 63.85 -0.44
CA ALA A 405 -6.44 64.14 0.68
C ALA A 405 -5.43 62.99 0.92
N PHE A 406 -5.86 61.75 0.74
CA PHE A 406 -4.97 60.59 0.81
C PHE A 406 -3.91 60.59 -0.30
N PHE A 407 -4.27 60.95 -1.54
CA PHE A 407 -3.32 61.03 -2.64
C PHE A 407 -2.37 62.23 -2.49
N GLU A 408 -2.85 63.38 -2.01
CA GLU A 408 -1.96 64.51 -1.65
C GLU A 408 -0.95 64.12 -0.56
N ALA A 409 -1.38 63.35 0.44
CA ALA A 409 -0.47 62.80 1.45
C ALA A 409 0.52 61.80 0.84
N GLN A 410 0.11 61.03 -0.18
CA GLN A 410 0.98 60.11 -0.91
C GLN A 410 2.05 60.85 -1.72
N GLU A 411 1.68 61.91 -2.43
CA GLU A 411 2.61 62.74 -3.20
C GLU A 411 3.62 63.45 -2.30
N ASN A 412 3.18 63.92 -1.13
CA ASN A 412 4.03 64.59 -0.15
C ASN A 412 4.87 63.61 0.69
N ASN A 413 4.72 62.29 0.52
CA ASN A 413 5.26 61.28 1.42
C ASN A 413 4.94 61.64 2.88
N ALA A 414 3.66 61.69 3.23
CA ALA A 414 3.16 61.96 4.58
C ALA A 414 1.97 61.04 4.94
N VAL A 415 1.88 59.86 4.31
CA VAL A 415 0.71 58.97 4.41
C VAL A 415 0.60 58.34 5.80
N TYR A 416 1.72 58.00 6.44
CA TYR A 416 1.67 57.44 7.80
C TYR A 416 1.23 58.52 8.80
N ALA A 417 1.70 59.76 8.63
CA ALA A 417 1.23 60.90 9.43
C ALA A 417 -0.25 61.20 9.19
N PHE A 418 -0.73 61.16 7.94
CA PHE A 418 -2.14 61.32 7.57
C PHE A 418 -3.03 60.26 8.23
N LEU A 419 -2.62 59.00 8.19
CA LEU A 419 -3.34 57.88 8.81
C LEU A 419 -3.23 57.88 10.34
N GLY A 420 -2.38 58.72 10.94
CA GLY A 420 -2.14 58.75 12.39
C GLY A 420 -1.32 57.56 12.89
N LEU A 421 -0.52 56.96 12.02
CA LEU A 421 0.38 55.84 12.33
C LEU A 421 1.82 56.34 12.50
N THR A 422 2.59 55.67 13.36
CA THR A 422 4.04 55.91 13.45
C THR A 422 4.73 55.34 12.21
N ALA A 423 5.47 56.19 11.49
CA ALA A 423 6.19 55.78 10.28
C ALA A 423 7.22 54.68 10.61
N PRO A 424 7.30 53.58 9.81
CA PRO A 424 8.30 52.55 10.02
C PRO A 424 9.73 53.09 9.84
N PRO A 425 10.72 52.61 10.63
CA PRO A 425 12.11 53.05 10.51
C PRO A 425 12.67 52.70 9.12
N GLY A 426 13.11 53.71 8.36
CA GLY A 426 13.63 53.59 6.99
C GLY A 426 12.65 54.02 5.88
N SER A 427 11.46 54.53 6.23
CA SER A 427 10.59 55.21 5.27
C SER A 427 11.05 56.67 5.05
N LYS A 428 10.81 57.23 3.85
CA LYS A 428 11.16 58.64 3.53
C LYS A 428 10.54 59.64 4.52
N GLU A 429 9.39 59.28 5.10
CA GLU A 429 8.70 60.00 6.17
C GLU A 429 9.48 60.04 7.48
N ALA A 430 9.96 58.88 7.93
CA ALA A 430 10.79 58.79 9.14
C ALA A 430 12.12 59.54 8.97
N GLU A 431 12.71 59.52 7.77
CA GLU A 431 13.93 60.28 7.45
C GLU A 431 13.70 61.80 7.40
N ALA A 432 12.55 62.25 6.90
CA ALA A 432 12.19 63.67 6.86
C ALA A 432 11.89 64.24 8.27
N GLN A 433 11.21 63.47 9.12
CA GLN A 433 10.96 63.85 10.52
C GLN A 433 12.24 63.87 11.35
N ALA A 434 13.17 62.93 11.12
CA ALA A 434 14.49 62.93 11.76
C ALA A 434 15.36 64.14 11.36
N LYS A 435 15.22 64.66 10.13
CA LYS A 435 15.91 65.87 9.65
C LYS A 435 15.33 67.19 10.18
N GLN A 436 14.09 67.21 10.65
CA GLN A 436 13.46 68.40 11.25
C GLN A 436 13.73 68.52 12.76
N GLN A 437 14.19 67.44 13.40
CA GLN A 437 14.51 67.39 14.83
C GLN A 437 16.01 67.52 15.13
N ALA A 438 16.86 67.55 14.10
CA ALA A 438 18.29 67.84 14.14
C ALA A 438 18.52 69.27 13.62
#